data_AF-A0AAW3D4U8-F1
#
_entry.id   AF-A0AAW3D4U8-F1
#
_cell.length_a   1.000
_cell.length_b   1.000
_cell.length_c   1.000
_cell.angle_alpha   90.00
_cell.angle_beta   90.00
_cell.angle_gamma   90.00
#
_symmetry.space_group_name_H-M   'P 1'
#
loop_
_entity.id
_entity.type
_entity.pdbx_description
1 polymer ?
#
loop_
_entity_poly.entity_id
_entity_poly.type
_entity_poly.pdbx_seq_one_letter_code
_entity_poly.pdbx_strand_id
1 'polypeptide(L)'
;MNYHIKEVFWSIILSFLKSQKGIHTNDEAKLRLFIEAVFYVLRTGCQWRMLPFYYGKYRSIHKRFKDWCDKDIFSRLLNQYKTLIYKKSCLIQQ
;
A
#
# COMPACT_ATOMS: atom_id res chain seq x y z
N MET A 1 -10.43 14.82 -7.80
CA MET A 1 -10.29 13.59 -8.63
C MET A 1 -9.94 12.46 -7.69
N ASN A 2 -10.96 11.72 -7.23
CA ASN A 2 -10.83 10.75 -6.16
C ASN A 2 -10.49 9.38 -6.75
N TYR A 3 -9.20 9.02 -6.74
CA TYR A 3 -8.79 7.64 -6.94
C TYR A 3 -9.07 6.86 -5.66
N HIS A 4 -10.35 6.69 -5.33
CA HIS A 4 -10.75 5.92 -4.16
C HIS A 4 -10.38 4.46 -4.40
N ILE A 5 -9.36 4.00 -3.68
CA ILE A 5 -9.18 2.57 -3.44
C ILE A 5 -10.53 2.04 -2.93
N LYS A 6 -11.10 1.02 -3.59
CA LYS A 6 -12.38 0.45 -3.14
C LYS A 6 -12.22 0.00 -1.69
N GLU A 7 -13.24 0.24 -0.87
CA GLU A 7 -13.16 -0.02 0.57
C GLU A 7 -12.78 -1.46 0.90
N VAL A 8 -13.25 -2.42 0.09
CA VAL A 8 -12.88 -3.83 0.21
C VAL A 8 -11.36 -4.04 0.12
N PHE A 9 -10.68 -3.40 -0.84
CA PHE A 9 -9.23 -3.48 -0.95
C PHE A 9 -8.54 -2.77 0.22
N TRP A 10 -9.09 -1.63 0.63
CA TRP A 10 -8.58 -0.88 1.77
C TRP A 10 -8.60 -1.72 3.05
N SER A 11 -9.69 -2.42 3.36
CA SER A 11 -9.82 -3.27 4.53
C SER A 11 -8.77 -4.39 4.56
N ILE A 12 -8.45 -5.00 3.42
CA ILE A 12 -7.43 -6.05 3.34
C ILE A 12 -6.04 -5.47 3.61
N ILE A 13 -5.71 -4.34 2.98
CA ILE A 13 -4.42 -3.66 3.16
C ILE A 13 -4.28 -3.20 4.63
N LEU A 14 -5.33 -2.63 5.21
CA LEU A 14 -5.35 -2.18 6.59
C LEU A 14 -5.14 -3.35 7.57
N SER A 15 -5.82 -4.49 7.35
CA SER A 15 -5.63 -5.69 8.16
C SER A 15 -4.19 -6.20 8.12
N PHE A 16 -3.58 -6.23 6.93
CA PHE A 16 -2.16 -6.56 6.77
C PHE A 16 -1.26 -5.58 7.54
N LEU A 17 -1.49 -4.28 7.40
CA LEU A 17 -0.66 -3.26 8.03
C LEU A 17 -0.79 -3.25 9.54
N LYS A 18 -1.99 -3.51 10.09
CA LYS A 18 -2.20 -3.71 11.54
C LYS A 18 -1.46 -4.93 12.07
N SER A 19 -1.30 -5.97 11.25
CA SER A 19 -0.52 -7.16 11.60
C SER A 19 1.00 -6.90 11.65
N GLN A 20 1.48 -5.83 11.00
CA GLN A 20 2.90 -5.48 10.98
C GLN A 20 3.32 -4.67 12.21
N LYS A 21 4.03 -5.34 13.15
CA LYS A 21 4.70 -4.66 14.27
C LYS A 21 5.75 -3.67 13.74
N GLY A 22 5.68 -2.41 14.17
CA GLY A 22 6.66 -1.37 13.83
C GLY A 22 6.21 -0.34 12.78
N ILE A 23 4.95 -0.39 12.31
CA ILE A 23 4.32 0.68 11.53
C ILE A 23 3.56 1.57 12.50
N HIS A 24 4.25 2.55 13.08
CA HIS A 24 3.66 3.52 13.99
C HIS A 24 2.75 4.47 13.18
N THR A 25 1.48 4.13 13.02
CA THR A 25 0.50 5.06 12.45
C THR A 25 -0.83 4.83 13.15
N ASN A 26 -1.07 5.62 14.20
CA ASN A 26 -2.37 5.70 14.87
C ASN A 26 -3.47 6.30 13.96
N ASP A 27 -3.10 6.92 12.83
CA ASP A 27 -4.02 7.62 11.93
C ASP A 27 -4.32 6.85 10.63
N GLU A 28 -5.47 6.18 10.58
CA GLU A 28 -5.94 5.47 9.39
C GLU A 28 -6.07 6.39 8.16
N ALA A 29 -6.57 7.61 8.34
CA ALA A 29 -6.74 8.58 7.25
C ALA A 29 -5.40 8.96 6.59
N LYS A 30 -4.33 9.15 7.37
CA LYS A 30 -2.99 9.45 6.85
C LYS A 30 -2.37 8.24 6.14
N LEU A 31 -2.65 7.03 6.64
CA LEU A 31 -2.24 5.79 5.99
C LEU A 31 -2.90 5.66 4.61
N ARG A 32 -4.21 5.97 4.53
CA ARG A 32 -4.98 5.93 3.29
C ARG A 32 -4.43 6.91 2.26
N LEU A 33 -4.23 8.16 2.65
CA LEU A 33 -3.62 9.17 1.78
C LEU A 33 -2.23 8.76 1.28
N PHE A 34 -1.40 8.17 2.15
CA PHE A 34 -0.08 7.68 1.77
C PHE A 34 -0.17 6.59 0.70
N ILE A 35 -1.04 5.60 0.90
CA ILE A 35 -1.20 4.49 -0.04
C ILE A 35 -1.78 5.00 -1.36
N GLU A 36 -2.79 5.87 -1.31
CA GLU A 36 -3.35 6.51 -2.51
C GLU A 36 -2.28 7.31 -3.29
N ALA A 37 -1.38 8.01 -2.59
CA ALA A 37 -0.26 8.71 -3.22
C ALA A 37 0.71 7.74 -3.93
N VAL A 38 1.05 6.63 -3.28
CA VAL A 38 1.90 5.58 -3.88
C VAL A 38 1.21 4.96 -5.10
N PHE A 39 -0.08 4.64 -5.00
CA PHE A 39 -0.86 4.14 -6.14
C PHE A 39 -0.92 5.13 -7.29
N TYR A 40 -1.05 6.43 -7.00
CA TYR A 40 -1.04 7.47 -8.01
C TYR A 40 0.28 7.46 -8.79
N VAL A 41 1.42 7.42 -8.09
CA VAL A 41 2.75 7.35 -8.70
C VAL A 41 2.93 6.07 -9.51
N LEU A 42 2.55 4.92 -8.97
CA LEU A 42 2.64 3.63 -9.66
C LEU A 42 1.76 3.56 -10.91
N ARG A 43 0.56 4.14 -10.86
CA ARG A 43 -0.39 4.15 -11.99
C ARG A 43 0.00 5.13 -13.09
N THR A 44 0.57 6.28 -12.71
CA THR A 44 0.92 7.35 -13.66
C THR A 44 2.36 7.27 -14.16
N GLY A 45 3.24 6.55 -13.44
CA GLY A 45 4.69 6.56 -13.70
C GLY A 45 5.34 7.92 -13.43
N CYS A 46 4.62 8.84 -12.79
CA CYS A 46 5.06 10.22 -12.60
C CYS A 46 6.17 10.29 -11.55
N GLN A 47 7.10 11.24 -11.70
CA GLN A 47 8.13 11.46 -10.68
C GLN A 47 7.50 11.90 -9.36
N TRP A 48 8.05 11.46 -8.23
CA TRP A 48 7.57 11.84 -6.88
C TRP A 48 7.43 13.35 -6.69
N ARG A 49 8.28 14.17 -7.34
CA ARG A 49 8.24 15.64 -7.25
C ARG A 49 7.00 16.26 -7.88
N MET A 50 6.37 15.57 -8.83
CA MET A 50 5.15 15.99 -9.51
C MET A 50 3.89 15.46 -8.81
N LEU A 51 4.05 14.79 -7.67
CA LEU A 51 2.91 14.35 -6.87
C LEU A 51 2.07 15.58 -6.47
N PRO A 52 0.74 15.56 -6.71
CA PRO A 52 -0.13 16.65 -6.33
C PRO A 52 -0.07 16.96 -4.82
N PHE A 53 -0.13 18.26 -4.48
CA PHE A 53 0.01 18.74 -3.10
C PHE A 53 -1.07 18.21 -2.14
N TYR A 54 -2.24 17.79 -2.63
CA TYR A 54 -3.33 17.27 -1.81
C TYR A 54 -3.01 15.95 -1.12
N TYR A 55 -2.05 15.17 -1.63
CA TYR A 55 -1.56 13.96 -0.95
C TYR A 55 -0.60 14.27 0.20
N GLY A 56 -0.09 15.51 0.28
CA GLY A 56 0.89 15.96 1.26
C GLY A 56 2.28 16.16 0.67
N LYS A 57 3.27 16.31 1.55
CA LYS A 57 4.65 16.60 1.15
C LYS A 57 5.30 15.37 0.51
N TYR A 58 5.63 15.46 -0.79
CA TYR A 58 6.25 14.37 -1.56
C TYR A 58 7.51 13.80 -0.88
N ARG A 59 8.32 14.63 -0.21
CA ARG A 59 9.55 14.18 0.47
C ARG A 59 9.24 13.19 1.60
N SER A 60 8.22 13.48 2.41
CA SER A 60 7.81 12.63 3.52
C SER A 60 7.22 11.31 3.01
N ILE A 61 6.43 11.38 1.93
CA ILE A 61 5.83 10.21 1.29
C ILE A 61 6.94 9.33 0.69
N HIS A 62 7.85 9.91 -0.08
CA HIS A 62 8.95 9.16 -0.68
C HIS A 62 9.88 8.54 0.37
N LYS A 63 10.21 9.28 1.45
CA LYS A 63 10.99 8.72 2.57
C LYS A 63 10.28 7.52 3.19
N ARG A 64 8.99 7.65 3.51
CA ARG A 64 8.19 6.56 4.08
C ARG A 64 8.08 5.36 3.12
N PHE A 65 7.94 5.61 1.82
CA PHE A 65 7.93 4.56 0.80
C PHE A 65 9.26 3.80 0.78
N LYS A 66 10.39 4.53 0.81
CA LYS A 66 11.71 3.92 0.90
C LYS A 66 11.88 3.09 2.18
N ASP A 67 11.49 3.64 3.34
CA ASP A 67 11.53 2.91 4.62
C ASP A 67 10.69 1.62 4.57
N TRP A 68 9.61 1.59 3.77
CA TRP A 68 8.79 0.40 3.60
C TRP A 68 9.40 -0.62 2.64
N CYS A 69 10.09 -0.16 1.59
CA CYS A 69 10.90 -1.02 0.73
C CYS A 69 12.04 -1.67 1.51
N ASP A 70 12.77 -0.89 2.32
CA ASP A 70 13.89 -1.37 3.12
C ASP A 70 13.44 -2.37 4.21
N LYS A 71 12.17 -2.31 4.63
CA LYS A 71 11.55 -3.24 5.58
C LYS A 71 10.83 -4.43 4.91
N ASP A 72 10.94 -4.57 3.59
CA ASP A 72 10.28 -5.62 2.81
C ASP A 72 8.75 -5.71 3.01
N ILE A 73 8.11 -4.59 3.38
CA ILE A 73 6.67 -4.58 3.70
C ILE A 73 5.85 -4.91 2.45
N PHE A 74 6.23 -4.35 1.29
CA PHE A 74 5.57 -4.63 0.02
C PHE A 74 5.80 -6.07 -0.45
N SER A 75 7.02 -6.59 -0.29
CA SER A 75 7.37 -7.99 -0.59
C SER A 75 6.51 -8.95 0.21
N ARG A 76 6.35 -8.70 1.51
CA ARG A 76 5.52 -9.51 2.41
C ARG A 76 4.03 -9.42 2.08
N LEU A 77 3.55 -8.23 1.72
CA LEU A 77 2.18 -8.03 1.25
C LEU A 77 1.93 -8.88 -0.01
N LEU A 78 2.78 -8.74 -1.03
CA LEU A 78 2.67 -9.50 -2.27
C LEU A 78 2.82 -11.01 -2.06
N ASN A 79 3.70 -11.45 -1.17
CA ASN A 79 3.87 -12.87 -0.88
C ASN A 79 2.61 -13.47 -0.20
N GLN A 80 1.96 -12.71 0.67
CA GLN A 80 0.69 -13.13 1.27
C GLN A 80 -0.40 -13.30 0.21
N TYR A 81 -0.53 -12.34 -0.73
CA TYR A 81 -1.47 -12.48 -1.84
C TYR A 81 -1.12 -13.64 -2.79
N LYS A 82 0.17 -13.81 -3.14
CA LYS A 82 0.64 -14.95 -3.94
C LYS A 82 0.28 -16.27 -3.28
N THR A 83 0.59 -16.44 -2.00
CA THR A 83 0.26 -17.65 -1.23
C THR A 83 -1.24 -17.95 -1.26
N LEU A 84 -2.08 -16.92 -1.14
CA LEU A 84 -3.54 -17.08 -1.24
C LEU A 84 -3.97 -17.54 -2.63
N ILE A 85 -3.37 -17.03 -3.71
CA ILE A 85 -3.67 -17.45 -5.09
C ILE A 85 -3.21 -18.89 -5.35
N TYR A 86 -1.99 -19.24 -4.94
CA TYR A 86 -1.46 -20.60 -5.09
C TYR A 86 -2.27 -21.62 -4.28
N LYS A 87 -2.74 -21.27 -3.06
CA LYS A 87 -3.67 -22.12 -2.30
C LYS A 87 -5.04 -22.24 -2.97
N LYS A 88 -5.58 -21.15 -3.53
CA LYS A 88 -6.89 -21.15 -4.19
C LYS A 88 -6.87 -21.95 -5.49
N SER A 89 -5.76 -21.97 -6.22
CA SER A 89 -5.55 -22.82 -7.40
C SER A 89 -5.52 -24.31 -7.04
N CYS A 90 -4.96 -24.67 -5.88
CA CYS A 90 -4.93 -26.06 -5.38
C CYS A 90 -6.33 -26.57 -4.96
N LEU A 91 -7.23 -25.67 -4.56
CA LEU A 91 -8.61 -25.99 -4.17
C LEU A 91 -9.59 -26.09 -5.35
N ILE A 92 -9.15 -25.82 -6.59
CA ILE A 92 -9.98 -25.92 -7.81
C ILE A 92 -9.63 -27.20 -8.61
N GLN A 93 -8.67 -28.01 -8.13
CA GLN A 93 -8.29 -29.30 -8.72
C GLN A 93 -8.72 -30.51 -7.87
N GLN A 94 -9.75 -30.36 -7.03
CA GLN A 94 -10.41 -31.48 -6.33
C GLN A 94 -11.88 -31.54 -6.71
#